data_AF-A0AAD9WZF7-F1
#
_entry.id   AF-A0AAD9WZF7-F1
#
_cell.length_a   1.000
_cell.length_b   1.000
_cell.length_c   1.000
_cell.angle_alpha   90.00
_cell.angle_beta   90.00
_cell.angle_gamma   90.00
#
_symmetry.space_group_name_H-M   'P 1'
#
loop_
_entity.id
_entity.type
_entity.pdbx_description
1 polymer ?
#
loop_
_entity_poly.entity_id
_entity_poly.type
_entity_poly.pdbx_seq_one_letter_code
_entity_poly.pdbx_strand_id
1 'polypeptide(L)'
;MREGDWSCAPVPPAIADHMVEITGPVERKMVINALNSGAKVFMAAQIPIRDDPTVNEVALDHVKKSKLREVRAGHDGTWAAHRGLILVCMKAFDDNMGNAPNQIQTNKREDAANITEENL
;
A
#
# COMPACT_ATOMS: atom_id res chain seq x y z
N MET A 1 -6.00 -22.74 7.70
CA MET A 1 -5.84 -21.74 8.77
C MET A 1 -7.06 -20.81 8.81
N ARG A 2 -8.10 -21.24 9.52
CA ARG A 2 -9.29 -20.47 9.95
C ARG A 2 -9.79 -20.98 11.31
N GLU A 3 -9.51 -22.26 11.60
CA GLU A 3 -9.95 -23.02 12.77
C GLU A 3 -8.94 -23.04 13.95
N GLY A 4 -7.88 -22.24 13.92
CA GLY A 4 -6.89 -22.17 15.02
C GLY A 4 -6.98 -20.85 15.77
N ASP A 5 -6.46 -20.83 17.00
CA ASP A 5 -6.34 -19.60 17.80
C ASP A 5 -5.19 -18.75 17.25
N TRP A 6 -5.53 -17.65 16.60
CA TRP A 6 -4.58 -16.65 16.14
C TRP A 6 -5.06 -15.25 16.56
N SER A 7 -4.11 -14.37 16.85
CA SER A 7 -4.38 -12.97 17.15
C SER A 7 -3.43 -12.07 16.36
N CYS A 8 -3.93 -10.91 15.92
CA CYS A 8 -3.07 -9.87 15.35
C CYS A 8 -2.09 -9.33 16.41
N ALA A 9 -1.01 -8.70 15.93
CA ALA A 9 -0.18 -7.85 16.77
C ALA A 9 -0.99 -6.68 17.37
N PRO A 10 -0.62 -6.16 18.55
CA PRO A 10 -1.30 -5.02 19.16
C PRO A 10 -1.22 -3.76 18.28
N VAL A 11 -2.29 -2.97 18.28
CA VAL A 11 -2.39 -1.74 17.49
C VAL A 11 -1.47 -0.66 18.09
N PRO A 12 -0.56 -0.05 17.30
CA PRO A 12 0.26 1.05 17.76
C PRO A 12 -0.57 2.27 18.20
N PRO A 13 -0.16 3.02 19.26
CA PRO A 13 -0.92 4.17 19.76
C PRO A 13 -1.20 5.26 18.71
N ALA A 14 -0.27 5.46 17.76
CA ALA A 14 -0.39 6.48 16.72
C ALA A 14 -1.58 6.27 15.77
N ILE A 15 -2.06 5.02 15.64
CA ILE A 15 -3.21 4.66 14.79
C ILE A 15 -4.34 4.03 15.62
N ALA A 16 -4.31 4.17 16.94
CA ALA A 16 -5.36 3.62 17.79
C ALA A 16 -6.70 4.37 17.64
N ASP A 17 -6.63 5.67 17.34
CA ASP A 17 -7.79 6.51 16.99
C ASP A 17 -7.83 6.76 15.48
N HIS A 18 -8.67 5.99 14.79
CA HIS A 18 -8.90 6.06 13.35
C HIS A 18 -10.39 6.25 13.03
N MET A 19 -11.12 6.97 13.89
CA MET A 19 -12.56 7.24 13.71
C MET A 19 -12.89 7.90 12.37
N VAL A 20 -11.98 8.72 11.84
CA VAL A 20 -12.09 9.35 10.53
C VAL A 20 -10.73 9.31 9.83
N GLU A 21 -10.69 8.69 8.66
CA GLU A 21 -9.53 8.64 7.76
C GLU A 21 -9.85 9.36 6.44
N ILE A 22 -8.89 10.11 5.90
CA ILE A 22 -9.03 10.74 4.59
C ILE A 22 -8.16 10.03 3.55
N THR A 23 -8.66 9.91 2.32
CA THR A 23 -7.94 9.33 1.18
C THR A 23 -7.85 10.34 0.06
N GLY A 24 -6.70 10.43 -0.62
CA GLY A 24 -6.50 11.37 -1.71
C GLY A 24 -5.14 11.22 -2.42
N PRO A 25 -4.94 11.92 -3.54
CA PRO A 25 -3.73 11.83 -4.35
C PRO A 25 -2.51 12.39 -3.62
N VAL A 26 -1.32 11.94 -4.03
CA VAL A 26 0.00 12.32 -3.47
C VAL A 26 0.47 13.72 -3.92
N GLU A 27 -0.40 14.51 -4.55
CA GLU A 27 -0.08 15.87 -4.96
C GLU A 27 0.14 16.77 -3.74
N ARG A 28 1.19 17.60 -3.78
CA ARG A 28 1.60 18.44 -2.64
C ARG A 28 0.45 19.20 -1.99
N LYS A 29 -0.42 19.81 -2.80
CA LYS A 29 -1.59 20.55 -2.32
C LYS A 29 -2.58 19.64 -1.57
N MET A 30 -2.80 18.44 -2.08
CA MET A 30 -3.74 17.48 -1.51
C MET A 30 -3.21 16.85 -0.23
N VAL A 31 -1.91 16.55 -0.16
CA VAL A 31 -1.24 16.10 1.07
C VAL A 31 -1.36 17.15 2.17
N ILE A 32 -1.07 18.42 1.87
CA ILE A 32 -1.19 19.52 2.85
C ILE A 32 -2.63 19.66 3.33
N ASN A 33 -3.62 19.62 2.43
CA ASN A 33 -5.02 19.71 2.79
C ASN A 33 -5.48 18.53 3.66
N ALA A 34 -5.03 17.31 3.32
CA ALA A 34 -5.33 16.12 4.09
C ALA A 34 -4.78 16.21 5.52
N LEU A 35 -3.51 16.60 5.68
CA LEU A 35 -2.89 16.77 7.00
C LEU A 35 -3.55 17.88 7.83
N ASN A 36 -4.10 18.91 7.18
CA ASN A 36 -4.81 20.01 7.83
C ASN A 36 -6.31 19.74 8.03
N SER A 37 -6.84 18.59 7.62
CA SER A 37 -8.29 18.30 7.65
C SER A 37 -8.85 17.98 9.03
N GLY A 38 -7.99 17.71 10.02
CA GLY A 38 -8.38 17.20 11.33
C GLY A 38 -8.61 15.69 11.38
N ALA A 39 -8.54 14.98 10.25
CA ALA A 39 -8.50 13.52 10.23
C ALA A 39 -7.19 13.00 10.86
N LYS A 40 -7.27 11.87 11.56
CA LYS A 40 -6.12 11.29 12.29
C LYS A 40 -5.17 10.52 11.36
N VAL A 41 -5.69 10.04 10.24
CA VAL A 41 -4.96 9.23 9.26
C VAL A 41 -5.25 9.72 7.85
N PHE A 42 -4.21 9.75 7.01
CA PHE A 42 -4.31 9.99 5.58
C PHE A 42 -3.74 8.81 4.79
N MET A 43 -4.56 8.18 3.95
CA MET A 43 -4.09 7.24 2.95
C MET A 43 -3.77 7.99 1.65
N ALA A 44 -2.48 8.10 1.36
CA ALA A 44 -2.01 8.67 0.11
C ALA A 44 -2.22 7.66 -1.03
N ALA A 45 -3.28 7.84 -1.82
CA ALA A 45 -3.70 6.92 -2.87
C ALA A 45 -3.68 7.61 -4.23
N GLN A 46 -3.01 7.01 -5.20
CA GLN A 46 -3.09 7.46 -6.58
C GLN A 46 -4.47 7.08 -7.14
N ILE A 47 -5.32 8.07 -7.45
CA ILE A 47 -6.68 7.84 -7.94
C ILE A 47 -6.71 8.10 -9.46
N PRO A 48 -7.21 7.15 -10.28
CA PRO A 48 -7.39 7.37 -11.71
C PRO A 48 -8.33 8.55 -12.00
N ILE A 49 -7.94 9.42 -12.94
CA ILE A 49 -8.72 10.58 -13.39
C ILE A 49 -9.61 10.14 -14.56
N ARG A 50 -10.91 10.43 -14.49
CA ARG A 50 -11.91 9.89 -15.44
C ARG A 50 -11.62 10.20 -16.91
N ASP A 51 -11.03 11.35 -17.21
CA ASP A 51 -10.98 11.92 -18.56
C ASP A 51 -9.54 12.23 -19.06
N ASP A 52 -8.51 11.64 -18.45
CA ASP A 52 -7.11 11.82 -18.88
C ASP A 52 -6.35 10.48 -18.94
N PRO A 53 -6.31 9.82 -20.12
CA PRO A 53 -5.66 8.53 -20.27
C PRO A 53 -4.13 8.61 -20.11
N THR A 54 -3.49 9.71 -20.50
CA THR A 54 -2.04 9.86 -20.40
C THR A 54 -1.60 10.02 -18.95
N VAL A 55 -2.32 10.83 -18.16
CA VAL A 55 -2.06 10.96 -16.72
C VAL A 55 -2.35 9.65 -15.99
N ASN A 56 -3.37 8.90 -16.42
CA ASN A 56 -3.66 7.58 -15.87
C ASN A 56 -2.57 6.55 -16.14
N GLU A 57 -1.96 6.54 -17.33
CA GLU A 57 -0.83 5.64 -17.61
C GLU A 57 0.36 5.91 -16.67
N VAL A 58 0.74 7.18 -16.49
CA VAL A 58 1.80 7.58 -15.56
C VAL A 58 1.44 7.20 -14.12
N ALA A 59 0.20 7.47 -13.72
CA ALA A 59 -0.31 7.12 -12.39
C ALA A 59 -0.28 5.60 -12.14
N LEU A 60 -0.68 4.80 -13.13
CA LEU A 60 -0.67 3.34 -13.03
C LEU A 60 0.76 2.80 -12.98
N ASP A 61 1.70 3.38 -13.72
CA ASP A 61 3.11 3.01 -13.64
C ASP A 61 3.70 3.31 -12.25
N HIS A 62 3.38 4.46 -11.67
CA HIS A 62 3.77 4.81 -10.30
C HIS A 62 3.17 3.84 -9.27
N VAL A 63 1.88 3.48 -9.41
CA VAL A 63 1.24 2.47 -8.55
C VAL A 63 1.96 1.13 -8.69
N LYS A 64 2.22 0.68 -9.91
CA LYS A 64 2.90 -0.59 -10.18
C LYS A 64 4.30 -0.62 -9.53
N LYS A 65 5.09 0.45 -9.68
CA LYS A 65 6.40 0.59 -9.02
C LYS A 65 6.27 0.55 -7.50
N SER A 66 5.29 1.26 -6.93
CA SER A 66 5.02 1.22 -5.50
C SER A 66 4.69 -0.18 -5.01
N LYS A 67 3.78 -0.89 -5.69
CA LYS A 67 3.34 -2.22 -5.28
C LYS A 67 4.43 -3.27 -5.44
N LEU A 68 5.27 -3.12 -6.46
CA LEU A 68 6.45 -3.95 -6.64
C LEU A 68 7.47 -3.75 -5.49
N ARG A 69 7.66 -2.50 -5.02
CA ARG A 69 8.50 -2.23 -3.85
C ARG A 69 7.93 -2.86 -2.58
N GLU A 70 6.62 -2.77 -2.38
CA GLU A 70 5.94 -3.36 -1.22
C GLU A 70 6.12 -4.89 -1.16
N VAL A 71 5.85 -5.61 -2.26
CA VAL A 71 6.03 -7.07 -2.28
C VAL A 71 7.50 -7.47 -2.11
N ARG A 72 8.46 -6.73 -2.70
CA ARG A 72 9.90 -6.97 -2.52
C ARG A 72 10.39 -6.67 -1.11
N ALA A 73 9.78 -5.70 -0.43
CA ALA A 73 10.04 -5.40 0.97
C ALA A 73 9.45 -6.45 1.94
N GLY A 74 8.75 -7.46 1.40
CA GLY A 74 8.20 -8.57 2.17
C GLY A 74 6.80 -8.35 2.69
N HIS A 75 6.06 -7.37 2.17
CA HIS A 75 4.64 -7.23 2.51
C HIS A 75 3.84 -8.43 1.97
N ASP A 76 2.90 -8.91 2.79
CA ASP A 76 1.99 -10.02 2.44
C ASP A 76 0.79 -9.58 1.60
N GLY A 77 0.56 -8.26 1.52
CA GLY A 77 -0.55 -7.67 0.80
C GLY A 77 -0.44 -6.16 0.73
N THR A 78 -1.40 -5.54 0.03
CA THR A 78 -1.45 -4.09 -0.18
C THR A 78 -2.87 -3.56 -0.13
N TRP A 79 -3.01 -2.26 0.08
CA TRP A 79 -4.28 -1.55 0.08
C TRP A 79 -4.55 -0.91 -1.29
N ALA A 80 -5.81 -0.98 -1.72
CA ALA A 80 -6.30 -0.33 -2.94
C ALA A 80 -7.56 0.48 -2.63
N ALA A 81 -7.54 1.77 -2.96
CA ALA A 81 -8.63 2.71 -2.68
C ALA A 81 -9.69 2.79 -3.79
N HIS A 82 -9.43 2.19 -4.95
CA HIS A 82 -10.29 2.29 -6.12
C HIS A 82 -10.31 0.97 -6.92
N ARG A 83 -11.47 0.59 -7.45
CA ARG A 83 -11.66 -0.66 -8.20
C ARG A 83 -10.69 -0.80 -9.37
N GLY A 84 -10.39 0.31 -10.05
CA GLY A 84 -9.46 0.35 -11.18
C GLY A 84 -8.00 0.00 -10.83
N LEU A 85 -7.62 0.00 -9.54
CA LEU A 85 -6.26 -0.31 -9.10
C LEU A 85 -6.10 -1.78 -8.68
N ILE A 86 -7.20 -2.50 -8.47
CA ILE A 86 -7.18 -3.87 -7.94
C ILE A 86 -6.34 -4.77 -8.83
N LEU A 87 -6.55 -4.74 -10.15
CA LEU A 87 -5.83 -5.60 -11.09
C LEU A 87 -4.32 -5.32 -11.11
N VAL A 88 -3.92 -4.06 -10.99
CA VAL A 88 -2.50 -3.69 -10.91
C VAL A 88 -1.86 -4.20 -9.62
N CYS A 89 -2.57 -4.06 -8.50
CA CYS A 89 -2.11 -4.55 -7.20
C CYS A 89 -2.02 -6.07 -7.19
N MET A 90 -3.06 -6.77 -7.63
CA MET A 90 -3.09 -8.24 -7.73
C MET A 90 -1.93 -8.74 -8.59
N LYS A 91 -1.78 -8.21 -9.81
CA LYS A 91 -0.71 -8.62 -10.72
C LYS A 91 0.68 -8.43 -10.09
N ALA A 92 0.91 -7.34 -9.38
CA ALA A 92 2.19 -7.09 -8.72
C ALA A 92 2.51 -8.14 -7.64
N PHE A 93 1.53 -8.58 -6.86
CA PHE A 93 1.74 -9.58 -5.81
C PHE A 93 1.77 -11.00 -6.38
N ASP A 94 0.84 -11.36 -7.27
CA ASP A 94 0.75 -12.68 -7.90
C ASP A 94 2.04 -13.02 -8.66
N ASP A 95 2.59 -12.07 -9.43
CA ASP A 95 3.82 -12.27 -10.22
C ASP A 95 5.07 -12.47 -9.33
N ASN A 96 5.05 -12.02 -8.07
CA ASN A 96 6.24 -11.97 -7.20
C ASN A 96 6.17 -12.89 -5.96
N MET A 97 4.99 -13.37 -5.58
CA MET A 97 4.81 -14.24 -4.41
C MET A 97 4.89 -15.74 -4.71
N GLY A 98 5.02 -16.14 -5.99
CA GLY A 98 5.28 -17.55 -6.35
C GLY A 98 4.24 -18.54 -5.83
N ASN A 99 2.95 -18.18 -5.86
CA ASN A 99 1.81 -18.92 -5.32
C ASN A 99 1.81 -19.13 -3.78
N ALA A 100 2.73 -18.50 -3.04
CA ALA A 100 2.70 -18.52 -1.58
C ALA A 100 1.55 -17.62 -1.08
N PRO A 101 0.81 -18.03 -0.02
CA PRO A 101 -0.28 -17.23 0.54
C PRO A 101 0.21 -16.01 1.35
N ASN A 102 1.49 -15.98 1.75
CA ASN A 102 2.16 -14.91 2.49
C ASN A 102 3.69 -15.11 2.45
N GLN A 103 4.44 -14.08 2.83
CA GLN A 103 5.90 -14.00 2.93
C GLN A 103 6.43 -14.04 4.38
N ILE A 104 5.57 -14.32 5.37
CA ILE A 104 5.89 -14.32 6.81
C ILE A 104 7.08 -15.25 7.14
N GLN A 105 7.25 -16.34 6.39
CA GLN A 105 8.31 -17.33 6.61
C GLN A 105 9.59 -17.05 5.81
N THR A 106 9.55 -16.19 4.80
CA THR A 106 10.65 -15.98 3.84
C THR A 106 11.41 -14.68 4.09
N ASN A 107 10.75 -13.62 4.56
CA ASN A 107 11.40 -12.36 4.89
C ASN A 107 11.53 -12.19 6.41
N LYS A 108 12.76 -12.25 6.92
CA LYS A 108 13.03 -11.84 8.29
C LYS A 108 12.91 -10.33 8.35
N ARG A 109 12.12 -9.79 9.30
CA ARG A 109 11.92 -8.34 9.50
C ARG A 109 13.23 -7.52 9.54
N GLU A 110 14.33 -8.16 9.92
CA GLU A 110 15.68 -7.58 10.00
C GLU A 110 16.25 -7.20 8.61
N ASP A 111 15.89 -7.94 7.56
CA ASP A 111 16.38 -7.70 6.19
C ASP A 111 15.63 -6.54 5.52
N ALA A 112 14.33 -6.40 5.81
CA ALA A 112 13.50 -5.30 5.30
C ALA A 112 13.93 -3.92 5.81
N ALA A 113 14.53 -3.85 7.00
CA ALA A 113 15.03 -2.60 7.59
C ALA A 113 16.25 -2.01 6.84
N ASN A 114 16.91 -2.81 5.99
CA ASN A 114 18.13 -2.42 5.27
C ASN A 114 17.90 -2.14 3.77
N ILE A 115 16.65 -2.13 3.29
CA ILE A 115 16.33 -1.88 1.89
C ILE A 115 16.34 -0.36 1.62
N THR A 116 17.31 0.10 0.82
CA THR A 116 17.41 1.50 0.36
C THR A 116 16.76 1.67 -1.03
N GLU A 117 16.55 2.90 -1.49
CA GLU A 117 16.03 3.18 -2.85
C GLU A 117 16.91 2.59 -3.96
N GLU A 118 18.21 2.39 -3.72
CA GLU A 118 19.15 1.78 -4.67
C GLU A 118 18.96 0.26 -4.81
N ASN A 119 18.29 -0.38 -3.85
CA ASN A 119 18.03 -1.82 -3.85
C ASN A 119 16.72 -2.19 -4.59
N LEU A 120 16.02 -1.22 -5.18
CA LEU A 120 14.66 -1.35 -5.75
C LEU A 120 14.63 -1.08 -7.26
#